data_AF-A0A949IJE2-F1
#
_entry.id   AF-A0A949IJE2-F1
#
_cell.length_a   1.000
_cell.length_b   1.000
_cell.length_c   1.000
_cell.angle_alpha   90.00
_cell.angle_beta   90.00
_cell.angle_gamma   90.00
#
_symmetry.space_group_name_H-M   'P 1'
#
loop_
_entity.id
_entity.type
_entity.pdbx_description
1 polymer ?
#
loop_
_entity_poly.entity_id
_entity_poly.type
_entity_poly.pdbx_seq_one_letter_code
_entity_poly.pdbx_strand_id
1 'polypeptide(L)'
;MSLSSDPAFSILKDDFVCGFRDIANQKYAGASGKHMPDENAVDTTNGAGPHNIQMFVLDPDGTVLTCLPGYWHAEDLAPELMLAESLDKVWHDPALTLPEKKAKFSQMQLAHIAAHPKGEANRSHMQGFDVQYEAKNNPNSDFFYNPRAIDPASGQTPKNNVKTVDIVMHERLADRPFLPYDRFDVATFASYGKLKYDKAEMFRDSTGKIAEGANLSNEPMIGNDPKAHPIKTEVTRTGKQVARQSLGTFLRYGLGSLIH
;
A
#
# COMPACT_ATOMS: atom_id res chain seq x y z
N MET A 1 8.75 -13.25 -10.36
CA MET A 1 8.33 -12.18 -11.29
C MET A 1 6.82 -12.24 -11.39
N SER A 2 6.11 -11.11 -11.24
CA SER A 2 4.65 -11.07 -11.12
C SER A 2 3.94 -11.25 -12.46
N LEU A 3 4.25 -10.37 -13.43
CA LEU A 3 3.54 -10.22 -14.71
C LEU A 3 4.06 -11.14 -15.82
N SER A 4 5.26 -11.70 -15.66
CA SER A 4 5.98 -12.44 -16.71
C SER A 4 6.13 -13.92 -16.39
N SER A 5 5.25 -14.46 -15.55
CA SER A 5 5.24 -15.86 -15.17
C SER A 5 3.81 -16.38 -15.16
N ASP A 6 3.63 -17.63 -15.56
CA ASP A 6 2.33 -18.29 -15.47
C ASP A 6 1.95 -18.54 -14.00
N PRO A 7 0.65 -18.53 -13.68
CA PRO A 7 -0.49 -18.41 -14.60
C PRO A 7 -0.83 -16.98 -15.08
N ALA A 8 -0.35 -15.94 -14.39
CA ALA A 8 -0.74 -14.56 -14.69
C ALA A 8 -0.38 -14.09 -16.12
N PHE A 9 0.78 -14.49 -16.63
CA PHE A 9 1.23 -14.07 -17.96
C PHE A 9 0.26 -14.49 -19.07
N SER A 10 -0.19 -15.75 -19.08
CA SER A 10 -1.13 -16.24 -20.08
C SER A 10 -2.45 -15.47 -20.05
N ILE A 11 -3.03 -15.25 -18.87
CA ILE A 11 -4.28 -14.47 -18.71
C ILE A 11 -4.10 -13.04 -19.22
N LEU A 12 -3.04 -12.35 -18.80
CA LEU A 12 -2.75 -10.97 -19.22
C LEU A 12 -2.58 -10.85 -20.73
N LYS A 13 -1.98 -11.85 -21.37
CA LYS A 13 -1.73 -11.87 -22.81
C LYS A 13 -2.99 -12.14 -23.62
N ASP A 14 -3.82 -13.08 -23.16
CA ASP A 14 -4.92 -13.61 -23.95
C ASP A 14 -6.23 -12.84 -23.71
N ASP A 15 -6.44 -12.31 -22.50
CA ASP A 15 -7.74 -11.73 -22.08
C ASP A 15 -7.70 -10.21 -21.81
N PHE A 16 -6.50 -9.61 -21.70
CA PHE A 16 -6.35 -8.20 -21.30
C PHE A 16 -5.56 -7.36 -22.33
N VAL A 17 -5.93 -6.07 -22.43
CA VAL A 17 -5.10 -5.06 -23.09
C VAL A 17 -4.16 -4.43 -22.05
N CYS A 18 -2.88 -4.77 -22.13
CA CYS A 18 -1.88 -4.30 -21.18
C CYS A 18 -1.25 -2.96 -21.61
N GLY A 19 -1.19 -2.01 -20.68
CA GLY A 19 -0.49 -0.73 -20.84
C GLY A 19 0.31 -0.37 -19.59
N PHE A 20 1.13 0.68 -19.67
CA PHE A 20 1.88 1.19 -18.53
C PHE A 20 1.80 2.71 -18.44
N ARG A 21 1.95 3.23 -17.23
CA ARG A 21 2.02 4.66 -16.94
C ARG A 21 3.11 4.92 -15.91
N ASP A 22 3.95 5.92 -16.19
CA ASP A 22 4.89 6.41 -15.19
C ASP A 22 4.16 7.19 -14.09
N ILE A 23 4.40 6.79 -12.85
CA ILE A 23 3.83 7.42 -11.65
C ILE A 23 4.87 8.23 -10.86
N ALA A 24 6.07 8.44 -11.41
CA ALA A 24 7.06 9.32 -10.81
C ALA A 24 6.45 10.71 -10.54
N ASN A 25 6.80 11.31 -9.40
CA ASN A 25 6.28 12.59 -8.92
C ASN A 25 4.80 12.61 -8.54
N GLN A 26 4.10 11.47 -8.55
CA GLN A 26 2.74 11.38 -8.02
C GLN A 26 2.75 11.34 -6.49
N LYS A 27 1.75 11.95 -5.85
CA LYS A 27 1.62 12.01 -4.37
C LYS A 27 1.64 10.64 -3.67
N TYR A 28 1.30 9.59 -4.42
CA TYR A 28 1.23 8.22 -3.96
C TYR A 28 2.44 7.38 -4.36
N ALA A 29 3.36 7.90 -5.18
CA ALA A 29 4.59 7.16 -5.47
C ALA A 29 5.52 7.16 -4.24
N GLY A 30 5.95 5.98 -3.82
CA GLY A 30 7.02 5.80 -2.85
C GLY A 30 8.40 6.06 -3.47
N ALA A 31 9.43 5.88 -2.66
CA ALA A 31 10.82 5.88 -3.11
C ALA A 31 11.42 4.48 -2.89
N SER A 32 12.01 3.90 -3.94
CA SER A 32 12.69 2.60 -3.87
C SER A 32 14.17 2.69 -4.21
N GLY A 33 14.97 1.74 -3.71
CA GLY A 33 16.29 1.46 -4.27
C GLY A 33 16.21 1.11 -5.76
N LYS A 34 17.30 1.36 -6.49
CA LYS A 34 17.40 0.96 -7.90
C LYS A 34 17.65 -0.54 -7.99
N HIS A 35 16.89 -1.22 -8.85
CA HIS A 35 17.15 -2.59 -9.23
C HIS A 35 17.60 -2.65 -10.69
N MET A 36 18.58 -3.50 -11.00
CA MET A 36 19.01 -3.74 -12.38
C MET A 36 18.05 -4.74 -13.05
N PRO A 37 17.87 -4.68 -14.38
CA PRO A 37 16.91 -5.56 -15.09
C PRO A 37 17.17 -7.06 -14.95
N ASP A 38 18.39 -7.44 -14.63
CA ASP A 38 18.88 -8.81 -14.45
C ASP A 38 18.93 -9.26 -12.97
N GLU A 39 18.54 -8.39 -12.04
CA GLU A 39 18.46 -8.74 -10.62
C GLU A 39 17.19 -9.55 -10.34
N ASN A 40 17.37 -10.68 -9.67
CA ASN A 40 16.24 -11.45 -9.15
C ASN A 40 15.58 -10.66 -8.02
N ALA A 41 14.26 -10.48 -8.11
CA ALA A 41 13.48 -10.02 -6.97
C ALA A 41 13.69 -11.01 -5.81
N VAL A 42 14.27 -10.52 -4.70
CA VAL A 42 14.41 -11.28 -3.46
C VAL A 42 13.01 -11.61 -2.92
N ASP A 43 12.87 -12.75 -2.23
CA ASP A 43 11.65 -13.21 -1.56
C ASP A 43 10.86 -12.03 -0.97
N THR A 44 9.69 -11.78 -1.55
CA THR A 44 8.88 -10.59 -1.31
C THR A 44 7.42 -10.98 -1.18
N THR A 45 6.64 -10.10 -0.57
CA THR A 45 5.24 -10.34 -0.24
C THR A 45 4.32 -9.67 -1.24
N ASN A 46 3.09 -10.16 -1.38
CA ASN A 46 2.03 -9.41 -2.05
C ASN A 46 1.85 -8.07 -1.33
N GLY A 47 1.76 -6.97 -2.07
CA GLY A 47 1.74 -5.63 -1.50
C GLY A 47 3.09 -5.10 -1.02
N ALA A 48 4.21 -5.74 -1.36
CA ALA A 48 5.52 -5.17 -1.04
C ALA A 48 5.79 -3.90 -1.86
N GLY A 49 6.26 -2.85 -1.19
CA GLY A 49 6.36 -1.51 -1.76
C GLY A 49 5.10 -0.68 -1.49
N PRO A 50 4.72 -0.48 -0.22
CA PRO A 50 3.58 0.36 0.16
C PRO A 50 3.58 1.70 -0.57
N HIS A 51 2.39 2.28 -0.79
CA HIS A 51 2.13 3.50 -1.59
C HIS A 51 2.22 3.31 -3.11
N ASN A 52 3.09 2.44 -3.63
CA ASN A 52 3.18 2.22 -5.07
C ASN A 52 2.04 1.35 -5.59
N ILE A 53 1.05 1.92 -6.28
CA ILE A 53 0.14 1.09 -7.10
C ILE A 53 0.92 0.54 -8.29
N GLN A 54 0.97 -0.79 -8.36
CA GLN A 54 1.60 -1.48 -9.47
C GLN A 54 0.59 -1.82 -10.57
N MET A 55 -0.68 -2.08 -10.21
CA MET A 55 -1.69 -2.53 -11.16
C MET A 55 -3.06 -1.92 -10.91
N PHE A 56 -3.66 -1.45 -11.99
CA PHE A 56 -5.10 -1.22 -12.12
C PHE A 56 -5.63 -2.14 -13.20
N VAL A 57 -6.81 -2.72 -12.96
CA VAL A 57 -7.61 -3.34 -14.02
C VAL A 57 -8.87 -2.51 -14.17
N LEU A 58 -9.11 -2.06 -15.40
CA LEU A 58 -10.16 -1.10 -15.73
C LEU A 58 -11.08 -1.69 -16.80
N ASP A 59 -12.36 -1.34 -16.70
CA ASP A 59 -13.26 -1.38 -17.85
C ASP A 59 -12.77 -0.38 -18.94
N PRO A 60 -13.09 -0.58 -20.23
CA PRO A 60 -12.77 0.39 -21.28
C PRO A 60 -13.28 1.82 -21.04
N ASP A 61 -14.34 2.02 -20.25
CA ASP A 61 -14.85 3.34 -19.85
C ASP A 61 -14.04 4.02 -18.73
N GLY A 62 -13.03 3.33 -18.17
CA GLY A 62 -12.17 3.81 -17.09
C GLY A 62 -12.69 3.48 -15.69
N THR A 63 -13.74 2.67 -15.55
CA THR A 63 -14.22 2.17 -14.26
C THR A 63 -13.22 1.19 -13.65
N VAL A 64 -12.88 1.39 -12.37
CA VAL A 64 -11.95 0.51 -11.64
C VAL A 64 -12.64 -0.81 -11.29
N LEU A 65 -12.05 -1.93 -11.73
CA LEU A 65 -12.50 -3.29 -11.43
C LEU A 65 -11.66 -3.91 -10.30
N THR A 66 -10.33 -3.81 -10.39
CA THR A 66 -9.42 -4.13 -9.28
C THR A 66 -8.22 -3.18 -9.26
N CYS A 67 -7.58 -3.06 -8.09
CA CYS A 67 -6.43 -2.20 -7.85
C CYS A 67 -5.52 -2.87 -6.82
N LEU A 68 -4.26 -3.11 -7.21
CA LEU A 68 -3.32 -3.89 -6.42
C LEU A 68 -2.03 -3.08 -6.18
N PRO A 69 -1.65 -2.83 -4.91
CA PRO A 69 -0.40 -2.18 -4.56
C PRO A 69 0.76 -3.15 -4.68
N GLY A 70 1.93 -2.62 -5.00
CA GLY A 70 3.19 -3.32 -4.92
C GLY A 70 3.26 -4.61 -5.73
N TYR A 71 4.24 -5.43 -5.40
CA TYR A 71 4.44 -6.73 -6.02
C TYR A 71 3.29 -7.69 -5.71
N TRP A 72 2.95 -8.59 -6.63
CA TRP A 72 2.05 -9.74 -6.42
C TRP A 72 2.62 -11.00 -7.06
N HIS A 73 2.53 -12.15 -6.40
CA HIS A 73 2.95 -13.42 -6.98
C HIS A 73 2.02 -13.81 -8.13
N ALA A 74 2.57 -14.44 -9.18
CA ALA A 74 1.81 -14.78 -10.39
C ALA A 74 0.61 -15.71 -10.10
N GLU A 75 0.77 -16.65 -9.16
CA GLU A 75 -0.30 -17.56 -8.73
C GLU A 75 -1.43 -16.88 -7.95
N ASP A 76 -1.14 -15.75 -7.28
CA ASP A 76 -2.12 -14.94 -6.55
C ASP A 76 -2.72 -13.86 -7.46
N LEU A 77 -1.96 -13.36 -8.45
CA LEU A 77 -2.46 -12.38 -9.42
C LEU A 77 -3.50 -12.97 -10.38
N ALA A 78 -3.37 -14.25 -10.76
CA ALA A 78 -4.34 -14.88 -11.64
C ALA A 78 -5.80 -14.84 -11.13
N PRO A 79 -6.11 -15.26 -9.88
CA PRO A 79 -7.47 -15.13 -9.36
C PRO A 79 -7.94 -13.68 -9.23
N GLU A 80 -7.05 -12.70 -9.01
CA GLU A 80 -7.40 -11.27 -9.05
C GLU A 80 -7.87 -10.81 -10.44
N LEU A 81 -7.20 -11.27 -11.49
CA LEU A 81 -7.58 -10.99 -12.88
C LEU A 81 -8.94 -11.62 -13.21
N MET A 82 -9.15 -12.88 -12.80
CA MET A 82 -10.44 -13.57 -12.99
C MET A 82 -11.59 -12.90 -12.23
N LEU A 83 -11.32 -12.36 -11.02
CA LEU A 83 -12.28 -11.54 -10.29
C LEU A 83 -12.63 -10.29 -11.10
N ALA A 84 -11.64 -9.61 -11.67
CA ALA A 84 -11.87 -8.41 -12.48
C ALA A 84 -12.76 -8.69 -13.70
N GLU A 85 -12.54 -9.78 -14.44
CA GLU A 85 -13.43 -10.20 -15.54
C GLU A 85 -14.86 -10.49 -15.06
N SER A 86 -15.00 -11.03 -13.85
CA SER A 86 -16.31 -11.31 -13.26
C SER A 86 -17.02 -10.01 -12.86
N LEU A 87 -16.27 -9.03 -12.37
CA LEU A 87 -16.78 -7.68 -12.05
C LEU A 87 -17.14 -6.90 -13.32
N ASP A 88 -16.39 -7.07 -14.41
CA ASP A 88 -16.71 -6.50 -15.73
C ASP A 88 -18.07 -6.97 -16.24
N LYS A 89 -18.34 -8.28 -16.14
CA LYS A 89 -19.66 -8.86 -16.46
C LYS A 89 -20.78 -8.24 -15.62
N VAL A 90 -20.52 -7.94 -14.34
CA VAL A 90 -21.49 -7.24 -13.48
C VAL A 90 -21.67 -5.80 -13.94
N TRP A 91 -20.60 -5.11 -14.33
CA TRP A 91 -20.64 -3.73 -14.79
C TRP A 91 -21.51 -3.58 -16.05
N HIS A 92 -21.42 -4.53 -16.99
CA HIS A 92 -22.17 -4.51 -18.24
C HIS A 92 -23.55 -5.17 -18.18
N ASP A 93 -23.94 -5.79 -17.07
CA ASP A 93 -25.23 -6.47 -16.96
C ASP A 93 -26.40 -5.46 -17.09
N PRO A 94 -27.23 -5.51 -18.15
CA PRO A 94 -28.32 -4.56 -18.34
C PRO A 94 -29.51 -4.85 -17.43
N ALA A 95 -29.57 -6.03 -16.81
CA ALA A 95 -30.64 -6.40 -15.88
C ALA A 95 -30.43 -5.80 -14.48
N LEU A 96 -29.22 -5.33 -14.16
CA LEU A 96 -28.89 -4.75 -12.88
C LEU A 96 -28.89 -3.22 -12.93
N THR A 97 -29.53 -2.60 -11.96
CA THR A 97 -29.39 -1.16 -11.68
C THR A 97 -28.01 -0.85 -11.11
N LEU A 98 -27.56 0.41 -11.21
CA LEU A 98 -26.28 0.82 -10.64
C LEU A 98 -26.13 0.49 -9.13
N PRO A 99 -27.15 0.72 -8.27
CA PRO A 99 -27.08 0.28 -6.86
C PRO A 99 -26.86 -1.23 -6.70
N GLU A 100 -27.53 -2.06 -7.50
CA GLU A 100 -27.37 -3.52 -7.45
C GLU A 100 -25.98 -3.95 -7.92
N LYS A 101 -25.47 -3.33 -8.99
CA LYS A 101 -24.09 -3.53 -9.45
C LYS A 101 -23.09 -3.23 -8.34
N LYS A 102 -23.24 -2.08 -7.68
CA LYS A 102 -22.36 -1.69 -6.57
C LYS A 102 -22.44 -2.64 -5.39
N ALA A 103 -23.64 -3.06 -4.99
CA ALA A 103 -23.81 -4.05 -3.94
C ALA A 103 -23.14 -5.39 -4.30
N LYS A 104 -23.30 -5.84 -5.54
CA LYS A 104 -22.68 -7.07 -6.05
C LYS A 104 -21.16 -6.96 -6.13
N PHE A 105 -20.62 -5.81 -6.55
CA PHE A 105 -19.18 -5.53 -6.51
C PHE A 105 -18.64 -5.71 -5.09
N SER A 106 -19.23 -5.02 -4.11
CA SER A 106 -18.79 -5.11 -2.72
C SER A 106 -18.89 -6.54 -2.18
N GLN A 107 -19.98 -7.24 -2.49
CA GLN A 107 -20.16 -8.63 -2.10
C GLN A 107 -19.10 -9.55 -2.72
N MET A 108 -18.79 -9.39 -4.00
CA MET A 108 -17.80 -10.21 -4.71
C MET A 108 -16.40 -9.98 -4.17
N GLN A 109 -16.01 -8.73 -3.90
CA GLN A 109 -14.72 -8.41 -3.26
C GLN A 109 -14.59 -9.09 -1.89
N LEU A 110 -15.61 -8.98 -1.03
CA LEU A 110 -15.59 -9.60 0.29
C LEU A 110 -15.67 -11.13 0.25
N ALA A 111 -16.40 -11.70 -0.72
CA ALA A 111 -16.47 -13.15 -0.92
C ALA A 111 -15.16 -13.72 -1.44
N HIS A 112 -14.43 -12.95 -2.26
CA HIS A 112 -13.13 -13.34 -2.80
C HIS A 112 -12.08 -13.54 -1.70
N ILE A 113 -12.06 -12.67 -0.68
CA ILE A 113 -11.24 -12.85 0.54
C ILE A 113 -11.43 -14.24 1.15
N ALA A 114 -12.67 -14.73 1.23
CA ALA A 114 -12.97 -16.04 1.82
C ALA A 114 -12.50 -17.22 0.94
N ALA A 115 -12.24 -16.97 -0.34
CA ALA A 115 -11.73 -17.95 -1.29
C ALA A 115 -10.19 -18.00 -1.35
N HIS A 116 -9.48 -17.03 -0.75
CA HIS A 116 -8.02 -16.98 -0.77
C HIS A 116 -7.41 -18.24 -0.17
N PRO A 117 -6.51 -18.93 -0.89
CA PRO A 117 -5.81 -20.06 -0.33
C PRO A 117 -4.88 -19.60 0.80
N LYS A 118 -4.60 -20.49 1.75
CA LYS A 118 -3.64 -20.21 2.84
C LYS A 118 -2.26 -19.76 2.32
N GLY A 119 -1.86 -20.22 1.13
CA GLY A 119 -0.62 -19.80 0.47
C GLY A 119 -0.59 -18.31 0.17
N GLU A 120 -1.69 -17.77 -0.37
CA GLU A 120 -1.84 -16.35 -0.65
C GLU A 120 -1.78 -15.52 0.63
N ALA A 121 -2.56 -15.89 1.65
CA ALA A 121 -2.53 -15.21 2.95
C ALA A 121 -1.11 -15.20 3.57
N ASN A 122 -0.36 -16.31 3.43
CA ASN A 122 1.03 -16.37 3.88
C ASN A 122 1.95 -15.44 3.08
N ARG A 123 1.69 -15.23 1.78
CA ARG A 123 2.47 -14.32 0.93
C ARG A 123 2.02 -12.86 1.02
N SER A 124 0.83 -12.59 1.52
CA SER A 124 0.26 -11.25 1.65
C SER A 124 0.48 -10.61 3.03
N HIS A 125 1.33 -11.18 3.89
CA HIS A 125 1.64 -10.55 5.16
C HIS A 125 2.40 -9.22 4.96
N MET A 126 2.07 -8.22 5.77
CA MET A 126 2.83 -6.97 5.79
C MET A 126 4.25 -7.22 6.35
N GLN A 127 5.25 -6.58 5.75
CA GLN A 127 6.63 -6.67 6.23
C GLN A 127 6.75 -6.09 7.65
N GLY A 128 7.58 -6.71 8.49
CA GLY A 128 7.63 -6.39 9.93
C GLY A 128 7.94 -4.92 10.25
N PHE A 129 8.75 -4.25 9.44
CA PHE A 129 9.04 -2.82 9.63
C PHE A 129 7.87 -1.90 9.26
N ASP A 130 6.97 -2.34 8.37
CA ASP A 130 5.75 -1.62 8.01
C ASP A 130 4.70 -1.80 9.09
N VAL A 131 4.57 -3.01 9.66
CA VAL A 131 3.71 -3.27 10.83
C VAL A 131 4.11 -2.36 11.99
N GLN A 132 5.41 -2.25 12.29
CA GLN A 132 5.92 -1.35 13.33
C GLN A 132 5.64 0.12 13.01
N TYR A 133 5.71 0.51 11.73
CA TYR A 133 5.41 1.87 11.31
C TYR A 133 3.93 2.20 11.49
N GLU A 134 3.04 1.33 11.04
CA GLU A 134 1.59 1.48 11.20
C GLU A 134 1.22 1.54 12.69
N ALA A 135 1.69 0.59 13.50
CA ALA A 135 1.38 0.56 14.93
C ALA A 135 1.80 1.84 15.66
N LYS A 136 2.90 2.48 15.23
CA LYS A 136 3.44 3.70 15.83
C LYS A 136 2.77 4.98 15.33
N ASN A 137 2.55 5.10 14.02
CA ASN A 137 2.16 6.37 13.39
C ASN A 137 0.67 6.40 13.01
N ASN A 138 0.03 5.23 12.89
CA ASN A 138 -1.37 5.09 12.53
C ASN A 138 -2.02 3.94 13.33
N PRO A 139 -2.15 4.07 14.66
CA PRO A 139 -2.65 2.98 15.49
C PRO A 139 -4.09 2.55 15.14
N ASN A 140 -4.87 3.40 14.46
CA ASN A 140 -6.22 3.09 13.97
C ASN A 140 -6.23 2.61 12.50
N SER A 141 -5.10 2.16 11.97
CA SER A 141 -5.00 1.57 10.64
C SER A 141 -5.99 0.41 10.49
N ASP A 142 -6.59 0.29 9.31
CA ASP A 142 -7.46 -0.81 8.92
C ASP A 142 -6.72 -2.15 8.78
N PHE A 143 -5.39 -2.12 8.83
CA PHE A 143 -4.54 -3.29 8.96
C PHE A 143 -4.58 -3.97 10.33
N PHE A 144 -5.25 -3.40 11.34
CA PHE A 144 -5.39 -4.02 12.66
C PHE A 144 -6.83 -4.46 12.93
N TYR A 145 -7.05 -5.74 13.25
CA TYR A 145 -8.36 -6.23 13.70
C TYR A 145 -8.82 -5.52 14.99
N ASN A 146 -7.89 -5.30 15.91
CA ASN A 146 -8.08 -4.50 17.11
C ASN A 146 -6.93 -3.49 17.28
N PRO A 147 -7.17 -2.19 17.05
CA PRO A 147 -6.20 -1.10 17.22
C PRO A 147 -5.47 -1.05 18.56
N ARG A 148 -6.05 -1.64 19.61
CA ARG A 148 -5.53 -1.58 20.99
C ARG A 148 -4.88 -2.88 21.45
N ALA A 149 -4.84 -3.91 20.61
CA ALA A 149 -4.24 -5.18 21.01
C ALA A 149 -2.71 -5.07 21.09
N ILE A 150 -2.19 -5.37 22.27
CA ILE A 150 -0.76 -5.42 22.59
C ILE A 150 -0.48 -6.76 23.27
N ASP A 151 0.59 -7.44 22.86
CA ASP A 151 1.10 -8.62 23.54
C ASP A 151 1.78 -8.19 24.86
N PRO A 152 1.29 -8.66 26.02
CA PRO A 152 1.84 -8.27 27.32
C PRO A 152 3.30 -8.72 27.55
N ALA A 153 3.78 -9.75 26.83
CA ALA A 153 5.15 -10.24 26.97
C ALA A 153 6.16 -9.38 26.20
N SER A 154 5.79 -8.96 24.98
CA SER A 154 6.69 -8.22 24.08
C SER A 154 6.42 -6.71 24.03
N GLY A 155 5.24 -6.27 24.47
CA GLY A 155 4.76 -4.90 24.30
C GLY A 155 4.48 -4.52 22.83
N GLN A 156 4.45 -5.50 21.91
CA GLN A 156 4.26 -5.29 20.48
C GLN A 156 2.85 -5.69 20.03
N THR A 157 2.42 -5.24 18.85
CA THR A 157 1.18 -5.70 18.24
C THR A 157 1.26 -7.20 17.97
N PRO A 158 0.30 -8.02 18.45
CA PRO A 158 0.28 -9.45 18.19
C PRO A 158 0.21 -9.75 16.69
N LYS A 159 0.95 -10.75 16.20
CA LYS A 159 0.96 -11.10 14.75
C LYS A 159 -0.42 -11.44 14.21
N ASN A 160 -1.24 -12.13 15.00
CA ASN A 160 -2.62 -12.50 14.64
C ASN A 160 -3.60 -11.31 14.68
N ASN A 161 -3.17 -10.13 15.13
CA ASN A 161 -3.97 -8.92 15.11
C ASN A 161 -3.79 -8.12 13.80
N VAL A 162 -2.85 -8.51 12.94
CA VAL A 162 -2.53 -7.81 11.69
C VAL A 162 -3.25 -8.49 10.54
N LYS A 163 -4.08 -7.75 9.80
CA LYS A 163 -4.69 -8.21 8.55
C LYS A 163 -3.61 -8.32 7.48
N THR A 164 -3.76 -9.29 6.58
CA THR A 164 -2.90 -9.40 5.39
C THR A 164 -3.33 -8.35 4.36
N VAL A 165 -2.42 -8.00 3.43
CA VAL A 165 -2.62 -6.93 2.46
C VAL A 165 -3.79 -7.23 1.54
N ASP A 166 -3.92 -8.47 1.07
CA ASP A 166 -5.03 -8.95 0.25
C ASP A 166 -6.39 -8.61 0.89
N ILE A 167 -6.59 -8.95 2.18
CA ILE A 167 -7.82 -8.64 2.93
C ILE A 167 -8.11 -7.13 2.89
N VAL A 168 -7.12 -6.31 3.24
CA VAL A 168 -7.32 -4.86 3.33
C VAL A 168 -7.61 -4.25 1.96
N MET A 169 -6.97 -4.73 0.89
CA MET A 169 -7.22 -4.21 -0.46
C MET A 169 -8.63 -4.53 -0.93
N HIS A 170 -9.14 -5.73 -0.68
CA HIS A 170 -10.51 -6.09 -1.03
C HIS A 170 -11.55 -5.37 -0.16
N GLU A 171 -11.32 -5.20 1.14
CA GLU A 171 -12.18 -4.38 2.00
C GLU A 171 -12.23 -2.93 1.47
N ARG A 172 -11.08 -2.35 1.12
CA ARG A 172 -11.00 -1.00 0.56
C ARG A 172 -11.69 -0.89 -0.81
N LEU A 173 -11.58 -1.91 -1.67
CA LEU A 173 -12.30 -1.94 -2.95
C LEU A 173 -13.81 -2.08 -2.73
N ALA A 174 -14.24 -2.92 -1.79
CA ALA A 174 -15.64 -3.12 -1.45
C ALA A 174 -16.32 -1.80 -1.01
N ASP A 175 -15.58 -0.90 -0.36
CA ASP A 175 -16.04 0.44 0.01
C ASP A 175 -16.05 1.45 -1.16
N ARG A 176 -15.49 1.08 -2.32
CA ARG A 176 -15.29 1.94 -3.50
C ARG A 176 -15.83 1.30 -4.78
N PRO A 177 -17.08 0.82 -4.81
CA PRO A 177 -17.57 0.00 -5.92
C PRO A 177 -17.75 0.82 -7.21
N PHE A 178 -17.14 0.31 -8.29
CA PHE A 178 -17.21 0.88 -9.64
C PHE A 178 -16.93 2.40 -9.68
N LEU A 179 -15.87 2.84 -9.01
CA LEU A 179 -15.41 4.22 -9.14
C LEU A 179 -14.68 4.41 -10.47
N PRO A 180 -14.97 5.49 -11.21
CA PRO A 180 -14.12 5.94 -12.31
C PRO A 180 -12.68 6.20 -11.82
N TYR A 181 -11.69 5.86 -12.65
CA TYR A 181 -10.27 6.01 -12.32
C TYR A 181 -9.88 7.45 -11.93
N ASP A 182 -10.46 8.46 -12.58
CA ASP A 182 -10.22 9.88 -12.29
C ASP A 182 -10.72 10.33 -10.91
N ARG A 183 -11.65 9.57 -10.32
CA ARG A 183 -12.21 9.80 -8.98
C ARG A 183 -11.66 8.83 -7.93
N PHE A 184 -10.84 7.87 -8.34
CA PHE A 184 -10.26 6.90 -7.42
C PHE A 184 -9.11 7.56 -6.64
N ASP A 185 -9.25 7.72 -5.32
CA ASP A 185 -8.19 8.28 -4.48
C ASP A 185 -7.08 7.25 -4.21
N VAL A 186 -6.20 7.12 -5.18
CA VAL A 186 -5.05 6.19 -5.18
C VAL A 186 -4.20 6.33 -3.93
N ALA A 187 -3.98 7.56 -3.46
CA ALA A 187 -3.11 7.82 -2.31
C ALA A 187 -3.70 7.24 -1.02
N THR A 188 -4.99 7.47 -0.77
CA THR A 188 -5.66 6.89 0.40
C THR A 188 -5.77 5.37 0.26
N PHE A 189 -6.06 4.86 -0.94
CA PHE A 189 -6.19 3.42 -1.18
C PHE A 189 -4.88 2.64 -0.98
N ALA A 190 -3.73 3.18 -1.38
CA ALA A 190 -2.43 2.52 -1.28
C ALA A 190 -1.68 2.82 0.04
N SER A 191 -2.21 3.71 0.88
CA SER A 191 -1.51 4.20 2.06
C SER A 191 -1.45 3.15 3.17
N TYR A 192 -0.25 2.65 3.43
CA TYR A 192 0.18 1.92 4.62
C TYR A 192 1.71 1.88 4.66
N GLY A 193 2.32 1.52 5.77
CA GLY A 193 3.76 1.30 5.86
C GLY A 193 4.60 2.55 5.53
N LYS A 194 5.91 2.33 5.34
CA LYS A 194 6.87 3.41 5.11
C LYS A 194 6.85 3.90 3.66
N LEU A 195 6.96 5.22 3.48
CA LEU A 195 7.09 5.86 2.16
C LEU A 195 8.42 5.56 1.45
N LYS A 196 9.49 5.38 2.22
CA LYS A 196 10.82 5.06 1.69
C LYS A 196 11.14 3.60 1.97
N TYR A 197 11.49 2.90 0.90
CA TYR A 197 11.91 1.51 0.92
C TYR A 197 13.31 1.40 0.32
N ASP A 198 14.28 0.99 1.15
CA ASP A 198 15.62 0.67 0.68
C ASP A 198 16.15 -0.50 1.51
N LYS A 199 16.10 -1.70 0.93
CA LYS A 199 16.65 -2.92 1.57
C LYS A 199 18.17 -3.02 1.43
N ALA A 200 18.80 -2.07 0.70
CA ALA A 200 20.22 -2.05 0.37
C ALA A 200 20.72 -3.37 -0.23
N GLU A 201 19.87 -4.06 -1.02
CA GLU A 201 20.11 -5.43 -1.48
C GLU A 201 21.38 -5.54 -2.32
N MET A 202 21.60 -4.58 -3.22
CA MET A 202 22.81 -4.45 -4.05
C MET A 202 24.11 -4.19 -3.25
N PHE A 203 23.97 -3.83 -1.97
CA PHE A 203 25.10 -3.63 -1.08
C PHE A 203 25.24 -4.76 -0.09
N ARG A 204 24.44 -5.83 -0.18
CA ARG A 204 24.61 -6.99 0.71
C ARG A 204 25.64 -7.95 0.13
N ASP A 205 26.54 -8.42 0.99
CA ASP A 205 27.47 -9.49 0.67
C ASP A 205 26.74 -10.85 0.59
N SER A 206 27.48 -11.91 0.27
CA SER A 206 26.96 -13.28 0.23
C SER A 206 26.44 -13.81 1.56
N THR A 207 26.66 -13.09 2.67
CA THR A 207 26.13 -13.40 4.01
C THR A 207 24.86 -12.60 4.33
N GLY A 208 24.40 -11.75 3.40
CA GLY A 208 23.25 -10.89 3.55
C GLY A 208 23.51 -9.64 4.39
N LYS A 209 24.77 -9.32 4.73
CA LYS A 209 25.14 -8.10 5.47
C LYS A 209 25.52 -7.00 4.51
N ILE A 210 25.27 -5.73 4.88
CA ILE A 210 25.77 -4.60 4.08
C ILE A 210 27.30 -4.68 4.03
N ALA A 211 27.83 -4.75 2.81
CA ALA A 211 29.24 -4.80 2.49
C ALA A 211 29.96 -3.62 3.13
N GLU A 212 31.12 -3.92 3.72
CA GLU A 212 31.93 -2.94 4.41
C GLU A 212 32.38 -1.83 3.44
N GLY A 213 32.07 -0.57 3.76
CA GLY A 213 32.34 0.59 2.91
C GLY A 213 31.20 1.03 1.97
N ALA A 214 30.06 0.33 1.95
CA ALA A 214 28.90 0.77 1.17
C ALA A 214 28.33 2.11 1.67
N ASN A 215 28.21 3.09 0.77
CA ASN A 215 27.66 4.41 1.08
C ASN A 215 26.18 4.54 0.66
N LEU A 216 25.31 3.88 1.41
CA LEU A 216 23.86 3.89 1.21
C LEU A 216 23.25 5.31 1.20
N SER A 217 23.93 6.26 1.85
CA SER A 217 23.43 7.63 1.97
C SER A 217 23.54 8.44 0.67
N ASN A 218 24.32 8.00 -0.32
CA ASN A 218 24.56 8.71 -1.58
C ASN A 218 23.90 8.07 -2.80
N GLU A 219 23.20 6.95 -2.62
CA GLU A 219 22.63 6.22 -3.75
C GLU A 219 21.39 6.92 -4.34
N PRO A 220 21.22 6.87 -5.68
CA PRO A 220 20.04 7.38 -6.37
C PRO A 220 18.84 6.45 -6.12
N MET A 221 17.70 7.03 -5.79
CA MET A 221 16.43 6.29 -5.63
C MET A 221 15.57 6.43 -6.89
N ILE A 222 14.71 5.43 -7.13
CA ILE A 222 13.65 5.51 -8.14
C ILE A 222 12.35 5.96 -7.46
N GLY A 223 11.48 6.63 -8.21
CA GLY A 223 10.22 7.19 -7.71
C GLY A 223 10.43 8.56 -7.09
N ASN A 224 9.73 8.83 -5.98
CA ASN A 224 9.81 10.12 -5.31
C ASN A 224 11.05 10.21 -4.41
N ASP A 225 12.25 10.32 -4.98
CA ASP A 225 13.49 10.47 -4.22
C ASP A 225 13.39 11.67 -3.24
N PRO A 226 13.35 11.45 -1.91
CA PRO A 226 13.27 12.55 -0.94
C PRO A 226 14.44 13.53 -0.98
N LYS A 227 15.57 13.20 -1.62
CA LYS A 227 16.71 14.10 -1.85
C LYS A 227 16.51 14.99 -3.08
N ALA A 228 15.91 14.47 -4.15
CA ALA A 228 15.64 15.22 -5.37
C ALA A 228 14.32 16.03 -5.27
N HIS A 229 13.35 15.50 -4.53
CA HIS A 229 12.02 16.07 -4.34
C HIS A 229 11.63 15.91 -2.86
N PRO A 230 12.01 16.85 -1.97
CA PRO A 230 11.57 16.80 -0.57
C PRO A 230 10.06 16.96 -0.54
N ILE A 231 9.34 15.84 -0.41
CA ILE A 231 7.91 15.85 -0.08
C ILE A 231 7.80 16.64 1.21
N LYS A 232 7.24 17.86 1.13
CA LYS A 232 6.88 18.63 2.32
C LYS A 232 5.82 17.82 3.05
N THR A 233 6.25 16.96 3.97
CA THR A 233 5.37 16.33 4.94
C THR A 233 4.88 17.47 5.83
N GLU A 234 3.70 18.02 5.56
CA GLU A 234 3.06 19.07 6.36
C GLU A 234 2.56 18.55 7.73
N VAL A 235 3.28 17.61 8.35
CA VAL A 235 2.93 17.08 9.67
C VAL A 235 3.83 17.65 10.78
N THR A 236 4.93 18.35 10.46
CA THR A 236 5.92 18.77 11.49
C THR A 236 6.00 20.27 11.78
N ARG A 237 5.21 21.14 11.11
CA ARG A 237 5.24 22.59 11.39
C ARG A 237 4.12 23.09 12.30
N THR A 238 2.97 22.44 12.33
CA THR A 238 1.84 22.87 13.17
C THR A 238 2.14 22.68 14.66
N GLY A 239 2.80 21.57 15.04
CA GLY A 239 3.17 21.32 16.44
C GLY A 239 4.18 22.31 17.03
N LYS A 240 5.15 22.80 16.24
CA LYS A 240 6.16 23.76 16.72
C LYS A 240 5.64 25.20 16.78
N GLN A 241 4.71 25.60 15.91
CA GLN A 241 4.07 26.91 15.98
C GLN A 241 3.02 26.99 17.10
N VAL A 242 2.22 25.94 17.29
CA VAL A 242 1.25 25.88 18.39
C VAL A 242 1.97 25.79 19.75
N ALA A 243 3.05 25.02 19.87
CA ALA A 243 3.86 24.99 21.09
C ALA A 243 4.56 26.33 21.40
N ARG A 244 4.96 27.10 20.37
CA ARG A 244 5.53 28.44 20.57
C ARG A 244 4.47 29.49 20.90
N GLN A 245 3.26 29.38 20.36
CA GLN A 245 2.15 30.27 20.70
C GLN A 245 1.59 29.98 22.10
N SER A 246 1.50 28.72 22.52
CA SER A 246 1.03 28.37 23.87
C SER A 246 2.04 28.73 24.96
N LEU A 247 3.35 28.55 24.75
CA LEU A 247 4.40 29.04 25.67
C LEU A 247 4.43 30.58 25.76
N GLY A 248 4.24 31.29 24.64
CA GLY A 248 4.16 32.76 24.63
C GLY A 248 2.93 33.32 25.34
N THR A 249 1.81 32.60 25.31
CA THR A 249 0.56 33.00 25.96
C THR A 249 0.60 32.70 27.46
N PHE A 250 1.18 31.56 27.86
CA PHE A 250 1.35 31.21 29.28
C PHE A 250 2.32 32.15 30.01
N LEU A 251 3.39 32.62 29.34
CA LEU A 251 4.31 33.60 29.91
C LEU A 251 3.74 35.02 29.99
N ARG A 252 2.82 35.41 29.08
CA ARG A 252 2.15 36.72 29.13
C ARG A 252 1.02 36.82 30.14
N TYR A 253 0.33 35.72 30.44
CA TYR A 253 -0.81 35.72 31.36
C TYR A 253 -0.52 35.06 32.72
N GLY A 254 0.50 34.21 32.83
CA GLY A 254 0.85 33.50 34.08
C GLY A 254 1.69 34.31 35.08
N LEU A 255 2.29 35.43 34.68
CA LEU A 255 3.05 36.33 35.56
C LEU A 255 2.19 37.46 36.17
N GLY A 256 0.93 37.61 35.71
CA GLY A 256 -0.01 38.62 36.22
C GLY A 256 -0.86 38.17 37.41
N SER A 257 -0.80 36.90 37.83
CA SER A 257 -1.64 36.35 38.90
C SER A 257 -0.88 35.95 40.16
N LEU A 258 0.32 36.49 40.38
CA LEU A 258 1.13 36.26 41.60
C LEU A 258 1.47 37.55 42.37
N ILE A 259 0.82 38.67 42.05
CA ILE A 259 0.86 39.89 42.86
C ILE A 259 -0.57 40.40 43.01
N HIS A 260 -1.32 39.80 43.94
CA HIS A 260 -2.27 40.43 44.85
C HIS A 260 -2.80 39.40 45.85
#